data_AF-A0AAD0QVU5-F1
#
_entry.id   AF-A0AAD0QVU5-F1
#
_cell.length_a   1.000
_cell.length_b   1.000
_cell.length_c   1.000
_cell.angle_alpha   90.00
_cell.angle_beta   90.00
_cell.angle_gamma   90.00
#
_symmetry.space_group_name_H-M   'P 1'
#
loop_
_entity.id
_entity.type
_entity.pdbx_description
1 polymer ?
#
loop_
_entity_poly.entity_id
_entity_poly.type
_entity_poly.pdbx_seq_one_letter_code
_entity_poly.pdbx_strand_id
1 'polypeptide(L)'
;MSRGESALIRAMKMTPREITWVWHALLNERIDFDDCRLNSHVMRQQIAEHLTPKLMAALEHAKGTQLLPDDDFRWVAKDGRQPKWLVRKALQAIGERRLLQPLTTLPIRQQVIAIFDLWDARLSDKKMALIDLEYAWREHLQHDDLFRWFKDEDEKSKCLMAWEWMKEHQPQQTRNELPFARHSELLDFFDRHDATPGEKELYVAKIKRRWGTRKTRENSPNKKQYNFVLTNDVNAALDKLAQGYKLSRTKILEQLILNEAETGLHLGQMLRKL
;
A
#
# COMPACT_ATOMS: atom_id res chain seq x y z
N MET A 1 -19.04 7.16 -53.80
CA MET A 1 -18.72 6.99 -52.37
C MET A 1 -18.26 8.33 -51.85
N SER A 2 -19.02 8.91 -50.93
CA SER A 2 -18.74 10.24 -50.36
C SER A 2 -17.45 10.18 -49.53
N ARG A 3 -16.66 11.27 -49.52
CA ARG A 3 -15.42 11.39 -48.74
C ARG A 3 -15.63 11.04 -47.25
N GLY A 4 -16.81 11.30 -46.71
CA GLY A 4 -17.20 10.96 -45.33
C GLY A 4 -17.38 9.45 -45.08
N GLU A 5 -17.92 8.70 -46.03
CA GLU A 5 -18.12 7.24 -45.89
C GLU A 5 -16.77 6.51 -45.79
N SER A 6 -15.76 6.96 -46.56
CA SER A 6 -14.43 6.36 -46.50
C SER A 6 -13.71 6.62 -45.18
N ALA A 7 -13.87 7.82 -44.60
CA ALA A 7 -13.31 8.17 -43.31
C ALA A 7 -13.97 7.40 -42.16
N LEU A 8 -15.30 7.24 -42.21
CA LEU A 8 -16.04 6.47 -41.21
C LEU A 8 -15.63 5.00 -41.19
N ILE A 9 -15.53 4.36 -42.36
CA ILE A 9 -15.08 2.96 -42.46
C ILE A 9 -13.68 2.79 -41.87
N ARG A 10 -12.79 3.77 -42.04
CA ARG A 10 -11.44 3.74 -41.44
C ARG A 10 -11.50 3.91 -39.92
N ALA A 11 -12.26 4.87 -39.42
CA ALA A 11 -12.47 5.07 -37.98
C ALA A 11 -13.11 3.82 -37.32
N MET A 12 -13.95 3.08 -38.03
CA MET A 12 -14.52 1.81 -37.56
C MET A 12 -13.49 0.66 -37.47
N LYS A 13 -12.41 0.70 -38.26
CA LYS A 13 -11.34 -0.31 -38.21
C LYS A 13 -10.30 -0.06 -37.12
N MET A 14 -10.23 1.16 -36.59
CA MET A 14 -9.31 1.49 -35.49
C MET A 14 -9.66 0.70 -34.23
N THR A 15 -8.62 0.29 -33.51
CA THR A 15 -8.71 -0.33 -32.18
C THR A 15 -9.23 0.69 -31.16
N PRO A 16 -9.80 0.23 -30.02
CA PRO A 16 -10.23 1.13 -28.96
C PRO A 16 -9.10 2.03 -28.40
N ARG A 17 -7.87 1.51 -28.35
CA ARG A 17 -6.66 2.25 -27.92
C ARG A 17 -6.35 3.40 -28.89
N GLU A 18 -6.32 3.09 -30.19
CA GLU A 18 -6.08 4.09 -31.23
C GLU A 18 -7.16 5.17 -31.26
N ILE A 19 -8.42 4.81 -31.07
CA ILE A 19 -9.54 5.76 -31.04
C ILE A 19 -9.43 6.71 -29.86
N THR A 20 -9.05 6.18 -28.70
CA THR A 20 -8.84 6.97 -27.49
C THR A 20 -7.69 7.97 -27.72
N TRP A 21 -6.58 7.51 -28.27
CA TRP A 21 -5.44 8.36 -28.59
C TRP A 21 -5.77 9.42 -29.64
N VAL A 22 -6.42 9.05 -30.75
CA VAL A 22 -6.82 10.00 -31.82
C VAL A 22 -7.78 11.05 -31.28
N TRP A 23 -8.76 10.67 -30.48
CA TRP A 23 -9.68 11.62 -29.85
C TRP A 23 -8.95 12.69 -29.03
N HIS A 24 -8.00 12.27 -28.20
CA HIS A 24 -7.20 13.20 -27.41
C HIS A 24 -6.25 14.05 -28.28
N ALA A 25 -5.67 13.48 -29.34
CA ALA A 25 -4.87 14.26 -30.29
C ALA A 25 -5.70 15.37 -30.95
N LEU A 26 -6.96 15.09 -31.30
CA LEU A 26 -7.88 16.08 -31.89
C LEU A 26 -8.34 17.14 -30.88
N LEU A 27 -8.57 16.76 -29.62
CA LEU A 27 -8.82 17.72 -28.55
C LEU A 27 -7.65 18.71 -28.36
N ASN A 28 -6.41 18.22 -28.45
CA ASN A 28 -5.22 19.08 -28.36
C ASN A 28 -5.09 20.07 -29.53
N GLU A 29 -5.64 19.72 -30.70
CA GLU A 29 -5.77 20.60 -31.87
C GLU A 29 -6.96 21.58 -31.73
N ARG A 30 -7.59 21.67 -30.55
CA ARG A 30 -8.75 22.51 -30.23
C ARG A 30 -10.00 22.19 -31.06
N ILE A 31 -10.18 20.92 -31.41
CA ILE A 31 -11.44 20.44 -31.98
C ILE A 31 -12.37 20.13 -30.82
N ASP A 32 -13.51 20.81 -30.77
CA ASP A 32 -14.55 20.54 -29.80
C ASP A 32 -15.39 19.34 -30.26
N PHE A 33 -15.68 18.46 -29.32
CA PHE A 33 -16.51 17.27 -29.53
C PHE A 33 -17.73 17.31 -28.63
N ASP A 34 -18.85 16.76 -29.12
CA ASP A 34 -20.03 16.52 -28.30
C ASP A 34 -19.79 15.37 -27.32
N ASP A 35 -20.40 15.48 -26.13
CA ASP A 35 -20.35 14.46 -25.09
C ASP A 35 -20.75 13.08 -25.64
N CYS A 36 -19.83 12.11 -25.51
CA CYS A 36 -20.08 10.75 -25.95
C CYS A 36 -19.36 9.73 -25.06
N ARG A 37 -19.80 8.47 -25.13
CA ARG A 37 -19.12 7.37 -24.46
C ARG A 37 -17.86 6.98 -25.23
N LEU A 38 -16.81 6.62 -24.49
CA LEU A 38 -15.56 6.15 -25.07
C LEU A 38 -15.81 4.94 -25.99
N ASN A 39 -15.18 4.98 -27.17
CA ASN A 39 -15.29 3.99 -28.23
C ASN A 39 -16.73 3.76 -28.78
N SER A 40 -17.67 4.67 -28.54
CA SER A 40 -19.04 4.57 -29.09
C SER A 40 -19.10 4.85 -30.60
N HIS A 41 -20.21 4.46 -31.23
CA HIS A 41 -20.47 4.82 -32.63
C HIS A 41 -20.45 6.35 -32.83
N VAL A 42 -21.02 7.10 -31.88
CA VAL A 42 -21.04 8.57 -31.89
C VAL A 42 -19.62 9.12 -31.86
N MET A 43 -18.76 8.64 -30.96
CA MET A 43 -17.35 9.03 -30.89
C MET A 43 -16.62 8.77 -32.22
N ARG A 44 -16.82 7.59 -32.81
CA ARG A 44 -16.19 7.20 -34.09
C ARG A 44 -16.69 8.05 -35.25
N GLN A 45 -17.96 8.42 -35.26
CA GLN A 45 -18.54 9.30 -36.26
C GLN A 45 -17.94 10.71 -36.15
N GLN A 46 -17.91 11.29 -34.95
CA GLN A 46 -17.30 12.60 -34.72
C GLN A 46 -15.82 12.61 -35.15
N ILE A 47 -15.04 11.59 -34.76
CA ILE A 47 -13.66 11.46 -35.25
C ILE A 47 -13.64 11.45 -36.79
N ALA A 48 -14.46 10.61 -37.42
CA ALA A 48 -14.48 10.47 -38.88
C ALA A 48 -14.83 11.78 -39.61
N GLU A 49 -15.68 12.63 -39.04
CA GLU A 49 -16.04 13.94 -39.60
C GLU A 49 -14.85 14.90 -39.63
N HIS A 50 -13.91 14.76 -38.68
CA HIS A 50 -12.71 15.59 -38.60
C HIS A 50 -11.46 14.95 -39.25
N LEU A 51 -11.52 13.67 -39.63
CA LEU A 51 -10.40 12.98 -40.28
C LEU A 51 -10.22 13.43 -41.74
N THR A 52 -9.17 14.22 -41.98
CA THR A 52 -8.71 14.55 -43.35
C THR A 52 -7.57 13.62 -43.79
N PRO A 53 -7.31 13.43 -45.11
CA PRO A 53 -6.17 12.63 -45.56
C PRO A 53 -4.82 13.10 -45.03
N LYS A 54 -4.64 14.42 -44.87
CA LYS A 54 -3.43 15.03 -44.28
C LYS A 54 -3.29 14.65 -42.80
N LEU A 55 -4.37 14.82 -42.04
CA LEU A 55 -4.40 14.46 -40.62
C LEU A 55 -4.20 12.95 -40.43
N MET A 56 -4.79 12.11 -41.29
CA MET A 56 -4.56 10.67 -41.27
C MET A 56 -3.10 10.30 -41.50
N ALA A 57 -2.43 10.92 -42.48
CA ALA A 57 -1.00 10.68 -42.70
C ALA A 57 -0.16 11.11 -41.49
N ALA A 58 -0.51 12.23 -40.86
CA ALA A 58 0.15 12.70 -39.63
C ALA A 58 -0.09 11.74 -38.46
N LEU A 59 -1.32 11.25 -38.26
CA LEU A 59 -1.67 10.29 -37.21
C LEU A 59 -0.99 8.94 -37.41
N GLU A 60 -0.91 8.41 -38.64
CA GLU A 60 -0.18 7.16 -38.89
C GLU A 60 1.32 7.29 -38.63
N HIS A 61 1.91 8.45 -38.98
CA HIS A 61 3.28 8.74 -38.63
C HIS A 61 3.47 8.86 -37.11
N ALA A 62 2.63 9.66 -36.44
CA ALA A 62 2.67 9.88 -35.00
C ALA A 62 2.42 8.59 -34.21
N LYS A 63 1.55 7.70 -34.69
CA LYS A 63 1.32 6.38 -34.11
C LYS A 63 2.62 5.59 -34.01
N GLY A 64 3.43 5.57 -35.08
CA GLY A 64 4.72 4.90 -35.12
C GLY A 64 5.80 5.55 -34.26
N THR A 65 5.63 6.82 -33.88
CA THR A 65 6.62 7.62 -33.13
C THR A 65 6.17 8.05 -31.74
N GLN A 66 4.95 7.70 -31.31
CA GLN A 66 4.37 8.12 -30.02
C GLN A 66 3.74 6.98 -29.23
N LEU A 67 3.33 5.88 -29.87
CA LEU A 67 2.73 4.73 -29.17
C LEU A 67 3.76 3.63 -28.93
N LEU A 68 3.91 3.21 -27.67
CA LEU A 68 4.68 2.02 -27.35
C LEU A 68 3.92 0.75 -27.80
N PRO A 69 4.60 -0.27 -28.35
CA PRO A 69 4.00 -1.56 -28.66
C PRO A 69 3.28 -2.17 -27.45
N ASP A 70 2.18 -2.90 -27.69
CA ASP A 70 1.47 -3.64 -26.62
C ASP A 70 2.40 -4.60 -25.86
N ASP A 71 3.42 -5.12 -26.55
CA ASP A 71 4.41 -6.04 -26.01
C ASP A 71 5.25 -5.43 -24.89
N ASP A 72 5.52 -4.12 -24.94
CA ASP A 72 6.26 -3.42 -23.88
C ASP A 72 5.46 -3.41 -22.55
N PHE A 73 4.12 -3.56 -22.61
CA PHE A 73 3.24 -3.62 -21.44
C PHE A 73 2.89 -5.04 -20.99
N ARG A 74 3.54 -6.09 -21.52
CA ARG A 74 3.23 -7.50 -21.16
C ARG A 74 3.40 -7.80 -19.67
N TRP A 75 4.33 -7.12 -19.00
CA TRP A 75 4.59 -7.28 -17.57
C TRP A 75 3.54 -6.62 -16.66
N VAL A 76 2.70 -5.73 -17.22
CA VAL A 76 1.62 -5.07 -16.49
C VAL A 76 0.43 -6.01 -16.36
N ALA A 77 0.11 -6.39 -15.13
CA ALA A 77 -1.02 -7.23 -14.80
C ALA A 77 -2.35 -6.58 -15.22
N LYS A 78 -3.34 -7.43 -15.50
CA LYS A 78 -4.69 -7.00 -15.92
C LYS A 78 -5.37 -6.17 -14.83
N ASP A 79 -5.33 -6.68 -13.61
CA ASP A 79 -6.04 -6.13 -12.45
C ASP A 79 -5.19 -6.28 -11.17
N GLY A 80 -5.72 -5.79 -10.05
CA GLY A 80 -5.12 -5.97 -8.73
C GLY A 80 -4.23 -4.80 -8.29
N ARG A 81 -3.30 -5.08 -7.37
CA ARG A 81 -2.46 -4.07 -6.70
C ARG A 81 -1.46 -3.40 -7.63
N GLN A 82 -0.76 -4.19 -8.47
CA GLN A 82 0.26 -3.68 -9.38
C GLN A 82 -0.26 -2.55 -10.30
N PRO A 83 -1.32 -2.75 -11.11
CA PRO A 83 -1.77 -1.68 -12.01
C PRO A 83 -2.31 -0.45 -11.26
N LYS A 84 -2.88 -0.60 -10.06
CA LYS A 84 -3.25 0.55 -9.19
C LYS A 84 -2.02 1.38 -8.81
N TRP A 85 -0.97 0.71 -8.38
CA TRP A 85 0.30 1.34 -8.03
C TRP A 85 0.93 2.03 -9.25
N LEU A 86 0.91 1.35 -10.41
CA LEU A 86 1.47 1.86 -11.67
C LEU A 86 0.73 3.08 -12.19
N VAL A 87 -0.61 3.12 -12.16
CA VAL A 87 -1.37 4.31 -12.58
C VAL A 87 -0.88 5.55 -11.84
N ARG A 88 -0.75 5.45 -10.52
CA ARG A 88 -0.31 6.58 -9.70
C ARG A 88 1.14 6.95 -9.97
N LYS A 89 2.05 5.97 -10.06
CA LYS A 89 3.47 6.23 -10.30
C LYS A 89 3.75 6.76 -11.70
N ALA A 90 3.01 6.28 -12.71
CA ALA A 90 3.05 6.80 -14.06
C ALA A 90 2.58 8.26 -14.11
N LEU A 91 1.46 8.59 -13.45
CA LEU A 91 0.99 9.98 -13.33
C LEU A 91 2.06 10.88 -12.68
N GLN A 92 2.67 10.43 -11.57
CA GLN A 92 3.77 11.16 -10.92
C GLN A 92 4.97 11.37 -11.86
N ALA A 93 5.35 10.34 -12.62
CA ALA A 93 6.48 10.39 -13.55
C ALA A 93 6.27 11.40 -14.69
N ILE A 94 5.02 11.56 -15.15
CA ILE A 94 4.69 12.50 -16.24
C ILE A 94 4.27 13.89 -15.73
N GLY A 95 4.35 14.14 -14.40
CA GLY A 95 3.97 15.41 -13.79
C GLY A 95 2.46 15.65 -13.68
N GLU A 96 1.65 14.63 -13.93
CA GLU A 96 0.19 14.72 -13.87
C GLU A 96 -0.35 14.34 -12.49
N ARG A 97 -1.39 15.04 -12.05
CA ARG A 97 -2.00 14.78 -10.74
C ARG A 97 -3.10 13.74 -10.79
N ARG A 98 -3.85 13.68 -11.90
CA ARG A 98 -5.05 12.85 -12.05
C ARG A 98 -5.25 12.44 -13.49
N LEU A 99 -5.78 11.24 -13.67
CA LEU A 99 -6.26 10.78 -14.97
C LEU A 99 -7.59 11.50 -15.30
N LEU A 100 -7.71 12.04 -16.51
CA LEU A 100 -8.91 12.74 -16.96
C LEU A 100 -10.04 11.75 -17.29
N GLN A 101 -11.29 12.20 -17.13
CA GLN A 101 -12.43 11.48 -17.73
C GLN A 101 -12.34 11.59 -19.26
N PRO A 102 -12.77 10.55 -20.01
CA PRO A 102 -13.38 9.30 -19.57
C PRO A 102 -12.37 8.19 -19.26
N LEU A 103 -11.06 8.44 -19.28
CA LEU A 103 -10.03 7.40 -19.15
C LEU A 103 -10.11 6.65 -17.82
N THR A 104 -10.63 7.26 -16.76
CA THR A 104 -10.82 6.58 -15.46
C THR A 104 -11.81 5.41 -15.53
N THR A 105 -12.66 5.37 -16.56
CA THR A 105 -13.62 4.29 -16.79
C THR A 105 -12.98 3.08 -17.48
N LEU A 106 -11.75 3.22 -17.99
CA LEU A 106 -11.02 2.11 -18.61
C LEU A 106 -10.66 1.06 -17.55
N PRO A 107 -10.54 -0.22 -17.94
CA PRO A 107 -9.89 -1.23 -17.10
C PRO A 107 -8.52 -0.74 -16.65
N ILE A 108 -8.12 -1.06 -15.41
CA ILE A 108 -7.00 -0.37 -14.78
C ILE A 108 -5.65 -0.55 -15.50
N ARG A 109 -5.42 -1.70 -16.12
CA ARG A 109 -4.27 -1.89 -17.03
C ARG A 109 -4.30 -0.93 -18.21
N GLN A 110 -5.47 -0.73 -18.81
CA GLN A 110 -5.64 0.19 -19.93
C GLN A 110 -5.46 1.65 -19.51
N GLN A 111 -5.71 1.99 -18.25
CA GLN A 111 -5.38 3.32 -17.71
C GLN A 111 -3.86 3.55 -17.72
N VAL A 112 -3.04 2.57 -17.32
CA VAL A 112 -1.57 2.67 -17.40
C VAL A 112 -1.14 2.93 -18.85
N ILE A 113 -1.67 2.15 -19.79
CA ILE A 113 -1.34 2.30 -21.21
C ILE A 113 -1.75 3.68 -21.73
N ALA A 114 -2.97 4.14 -21.41
CA ALA A 114 -3.47 5.44 -21.82
C ALA A 114 -2.60 6.60 -21.28
N ILE A 115 -2.08 6.51 -20.05
CA ILE A 115 -1.15 7.52 -19.52
C ILE A 115 0.07 7.66 -20.43
N PHE A 116 0.68 6.54 -20.82
CA PHE A 116 1.83 6.54 -21.71
C PHE A 116 1.48 6.97 -23.14
N ASP A 117 0.32 6.59 -23.65
CA ASP A 117 -0.13 6.98 -24.99
C ASP A 117 -0.31 8.50 -25.11
N LEU A 118 -0.85 9.12 -24.07
CA LEU A 118 -1.17 10.55 -24.04
C LEU A 118 -0.02 11.43 -23.57
N TRP A 119 1.03 10.86 -22.97
CA TRP A 119 2.21 11.60 -22.59
C TRP A 119 2.94 12.14 -23.83
N ASP A 120 3.08 13.46 -23.94
CA ASP A 120 3.81 14.09 -25.04
C ASP A 120 5.34 14.01 -24.80
N ALA A 121 5.90 12.85 -25.13
CA ALA A 121 7.33 12.56 -24.99
C ALA A 121 7.81 11.65 -26.12
N ARG A 122 9.13 11.59 -26.34
CA ARG A 122 9.73 10.70 -27.34
C ARG A 122 9.54 9.24 -26.90
N LEU A 123 9.43 8.31 -27.86
CA LEU A 123 9.32 6.87 -27.56
C LEU A 123 10.44 6.35 -26.66
N SER A 124 11.68 6.83 -26.85
CA SER A 124 12.80 6.46 -26.00
C SER A 124 12.54 6.83 -24.54
N ASP A 125 12.00 8.03 -24.29
CA ASP A 125 11.74 8.54 -22.95
C ASP A 125 10.57 7.78 -22.32
N LYS A 126 9.52 7.49 -23.10
CA LYS A 126 8.40 6.62 -22.69
C LYS A 126 8.88 5.23 -22.28
N LYS A 127 9.74 4.63 -23.12
CA LYS A 127 10.28 3.29 -22.87
C LYS A 127 11.16 3.24 -21.64
N MET A 128 12.02 4.24 -21.45
CA MET A 128 12.85 4.36 -20.25
C MET A 128 12.00 4.50 -18.99
N ALA A 129 11.01 5.39 -18.98
CA ALA A 129 10.12 5.54 -17.84
C ALA A 129 9.33 4.25 -17.53
N LEU A 130 8.94 3.48 -18.54
CA LEU A 130 8.27 2.19 -18.34
C LEU A 130 9.21 1.15 -17.71
N ILE A 131 10.48 1.09 -18.15
CA ILE A 131 11.52 0.24 -17.56
C ILE A 131 11.80 0.65 -16.11
N ASP A 132 11.90 1.95 -15.85
CA ASP A 132 12.12 2.49 -14.50
C ASP A 132 10.95 2.13 -13.57
N LEU A 133 9.72 2.19 -14.06
CA LEU A 133 8.54 1.73 -13.32
C LEU A 133 8.56 0.23 -13.05
N GLU A 134 9.02 -0.59 -14.00
CA GLU A 134 9.15 -2.03 -13.80
C GLU A 134 10.17 -2.33 -12.70
N TYR A 135 11.33 -1.68 -12.74
CA TYR A 135 12.36 -1.81 -11.73
C TYR A 135 11.85 -1.34 -10.36
N ALA A 136 11.24 -0.16 -10.30
CA ALA A 136 10.68 0.40 -9.07
C ALA A 136 9.57 -0.48 -8.47
N TRP A 137 8.75 -1.13 -9.31
CA TRP A 137 7.77 -2.12 -8.83
C TRP A 137 8.45 -3.35 -8.21
N ARG A 138 9.51 -3.87 -8.84
CA ARG A 138 10.27 -5.01 -8.31
C ARG A 138 10.94 -4.67 -6.98
N GLU A 139 11.54 -3.49 -6.86
CA GLU A 139 12.11 -2.98 -5.61
C GLU A 139 11.02 -2.82 -4.54
N HIS A 140 9.89 -2.23 -4.90
CA HIS A 140 8.74 -2.06 -4.00
C HIS A 140 8.24 -3.40 -3.43
N LEU A 141 8.23 -4.46 -4.24
CA LEU A 141 7.87 -5.82 -3.78
C LEU A 141 8.86 -6.41 -2.77
N GLN A 142 10.15 -6.04 -2.79
CA GLN A 142 11.11 -6.55 -1.80
C GLN A 142 10.76 -6.07 -0.38
N HIS A 143 10.13 -4.92 -0.25
CA HIS A 143 9.68 -4.39 1.04
C HIS A 143 8.39 -5.05 1.54
N ASP A 144 7.68 -5.84 0.72
CA ASP A 144 6.50 -6.56 1.17
C ASP A 144 6.84 -7.63 2.23
N ASP A 145 8.08 -8.13 2.25
CA ASP A 145 8.55 -9.11 3.23
C ASP A 145 8.46 -8.59 4.67
N LEU A 146 8.55 -7.27 4.88
CA LEU A 146 8.35 -6.62 6.18
C LEU A 146 6.95 -6.94 6.74
N PHE A 147 5.97 -7.03 5.86
CA PHE A 147 4.57 -7.27 6.18
C PHE A 147 4.21 -8.76 6.25
N ARG A 148 5.12 -9.66 5.89
CA ARG A 148 4.89 -11.13 5.96
C ARG A 148 4.43 -11.60 7.33
N TRP A 149 4.93 -10.97 8.40
CA TRP A 149 4.56 -11.26 9.80
C TRP A 149 3.05 -11.08 10.11
N PHE A 150 2.34 -10.26 9.32
CA PHE A 150 0.90 -10.10 9.47
C PHE A 150 0.10 -11.28 8.90
N LYS A 151 0.67 -12.08 7.99
CA LYS A 151 -0.02 -13.23 7.37
C LYS A 151 -0.08 -14.49 8.25
N ASP A 152 0.59 -14.49 9.39
CA ASP A 152 0.62 -15.65 10.28
C ASP A 152 -0.71 -15.80 11.06
N GLU A 153 -0.74 -16.72 12.02
CA GLU A 153 -1.83 -16.81 13.01
C GLU A 153 -2.15 -15.43 13.61
N ASP A 154 -3.43 -15.20 13.89
CA ASP A 154 -3.98 -13.93 14.34
C ASP A 154 -3.93 -12.77 13.31
N GLU A 155 -3.84 -13.03 11.99
CA GLU A 155 -3.80 -12.00 10.93
C GLU A 155 -4.80 -10.86 11.18
N LYS A 156 -6.08 -11.18 11.37
CA LYS A 156 -7.13 -10.18 11.60
C LYS A 156 -6.83 -9.31 12.82
N SER A 157 -6.40 -9.90 13.92
CA SER A 157 -6.08 -9.18 15.15
C SER A 157 -4.82 -8.33 15.02
N LYS A 158 -3.80 -8.81 14.30
CA LYS A 158 -2.59 -8.04 13.99
C LYS A 158 -2.88 -6.86 13.07
N CYS A 159 -3.71 -7.06 12.05
CA CYS A 159 -4.19 -6.02 11.13
C CYS A 159 -5.02 -4.96 11.86
N LEU A 160 -5.92 -5.37 12.76
CA LEU A 160 -6.66 -4.44 13.62
C LEU A 160 -5.73 -3.64 14.54
N MET A 161 -4.71 -4.27 15.13
CA MET A 161 -3.71 -3.54 15.93
C MET A 161 -2.88 -2.57 15.09
N ALA A 162 -2.51 -2.95 13.86
CA ALA A 162 -1.86 -2.04 12.93
C ALA A 162 -2.75 -0.83 12.66
N TRP A 163 -4.03 -1.05 12.40
CA TRP A 163 -5.00 0.01 12.19
C TRP A 163 -5.13 0.95 13.40
N GLU A 164 -5.25 0.40 14.61
CA GLU A 164 -5.29 1.20 15.84
C GLU A 164 -4.04 2.08 15.98
N TRP A 165 -2.86 1.51 15.72
CA TRP A 165 -1.60 2.26 15.77
C TRP A 165 -1.57 3.38 14.72
N MET A 166 -1.98 3.08 13.48
CA MET A 166 -2.05 4.07 12.40
C MET A 166 -3.05 5.18 12.71
N LYS A 167 -4.21 4.86 13.30
CA LYS A 167 -5.21 5.85 13.69
C LYS A 167 -4.70 6.80 14.77
N GLU A 168 -3.92 6.29 15.72
CA GLU A 168 -3.31 7.08 16.79
C GLU A 168 -2.18 7.99 16.28
N HIS A 169 -1.32 7.49 15.38
CA HIS A 169 -0.07 8.17 15.02
C HIS A 169 -0.13 8.89 13.66
N GLN A 170 -1.05 8.49 12.78
CA GLN A 170 -1.24 9.03 11.43
C GLN A 170 -2.73 9.32 11.14
N PRO A 171 -3.41 10.13 11.99
CA PRO A 171 -4.85 10.35 11.88
C PRO A 171 -5.27 10.93 10.53
N GLN A 172 -4.42 11.73 9.90
CA GLN A 172 -4.69 12.32 8.59
C GLN A 172 -4.71 11.27 7.47
N GLN A 173 -3.86 10.23 7.56
CA GLN A 173 -3.82 9.15 6.57
C GLN A 173 -4.98 8.18 6.76
N THR A 174 -5.41 7.93 8.00
CA THR A 174 -6.54 7.04 8.30
C THR A 174 -7.92 7.69 8.14
N ARG A 175 -7.98 8.98 7.80
CA ARG A 175 -9.25 9.72 7.71
C ARG A 175 -10.08 9.16 6.55
N ASN A 176 -11.30 8.73 6.85
CA ASN A 176 -12.24 8.10 5.89
C ASN A 176 -11.78 6.74 5.33
N GLU A 177 -10.75 6.13 5.95
CA GLU A 177 -10.30 4.78 5.60
C GLU A 177 -10.95 3.74 6.51
N LEU A 178 -11.07 2.51 6.01
CA LEU A 178 -11.60 1.39 6.78
C LEU A 178 -10.49 0.65 7.53
N PRO A 179 -10.79 0.05 8.70
CA PRO A 179 -9.86 -0.82 9.40
C PRO A 179 -9.36 -1.97 8.53
N PHE A 180 -8.09 -2.32 8.69
CA PHE A 180 -7.48 -3.44 7.99
C PHE A 180 -8.05 -4.77 8.51
N ALA A 181 -8.71 -5.52 7.65
CA ALA A 181 -9.16 -6.88 7.91
C ALA A 181 -8.13 -7.93 7.46
N ARG A 182 -7.32 -7.60 6.44
CA ARG A 182 -6.35 -8.50 5.81
C ARG A 182 -5.04 -7.79 5.51
N HIS A 183 -3.96 -8.56 5.44
CA HIS A 183 -2.63 -8.08 5.04
C HIS A 183 -2.64 -7.36 3.69
N SER A 184 -3.43 -7.82 2.72
CA SER A 184 -3.53 -7.16 1.41
C SER A 184 -4.04 -5.72 1.49
N GLU A 185 -4.96 -5.42 2.41
CA GLU A 185 -5.50 -4.07 2.60
C GLU A 185 -4.46 -3.14 3.23
N LEU A 186 -3.63 -3.69 4.10
CA LEU A 186 -2.50 -2.97 4.70
C LEU A 186 -1.45 -2.61 3.64
N LEU A 187 -1.14 -3.53 2.72
CA LEU A 187 -0.27 -3.25 1.58
C LEU A 187 -0.87 -2.16 0.66
N ASP A 188 -2.15 -2.30 0.30
CA ASP A 188 -2.86 -1.31 -0.52
C ASP A 188 -2.90 0.08 0.15
N PHE A 189 -2.97 0.12 1.49
CA PHE A 189 -2.90 1.36 2.26
C PHE A 189 -1.52 2.03 2.15
N PHE A 190 -0.44 1.29 2.44
CA PHE A 190 0.91 1.86 2.38
C PHE A 190 1.33 2.25 0.98
N ASP A 191 0.83 1.52 -0.03
CA ASP A 191 0.97 1.92 -1.41
C ASP A 191 0.36 3.30 -1.59
N ARG A 192 -0.94 3.50 -1.34
CA ARG A 192 -1.66 4.76 -1.57
C ARG A 192 -1.06 5.99 -0.86
N HIS A 193 -0.43 5.80 0.30
CA HIS A 193 0.17 6.90 1.06
C HIS A 193 1.63 7.19 0.72
N ASP A 194 2.24 6.47 -0.24
CA ASP A 194 3.63 6.69 -0.65
C ASP A 194 4.63 6.60 0.51
N ALA A 195 4.33 5.75 1.50
CA ALA A 195 5.20 5.57 2.65
C ALA A 195 6.57 5.05 2.21
N THR A 196 7.63 5.71 2.68
CA THR A 196 9.01 5.33 2.41
C THR A 196 9.35 3.98 3.04
N PRO A 197 10.36 3.25 2.53
CA PRO A 197 10.83 2.03 3.16
C PRO A 197 11.16 2.20 4.65
N GLY A 198 11.82 3.29 5.03
CA GLY A 198 12.15 3.58 6.43
C GLY A 198 10.92 3.82 7.31
N GLU A 199 9.89 4.49 6.79
CA GLU A 199 8.62 4.64 7.51
C GLU A 199 7.92 3.30 7.71
N LYS A 200 7.85 2.48 6.64
CA LYS A 200 7.26 1.14 6.72
C LYS A 200 7.97 0.28 7.77
N GLU A 201 9.30 0.25 7.76
CA GLU A 201 10.10 -0.48 8.76
C GLU A 201 9.82 0.01 10.19
N LEU A 202 9.85 1.33 10.39
CA LEU A 202 9.58 1.94 11.69
C LEU A 202 8.18 1.56 12.20
N TYR A 203 7.16 1.70 11.37
CA TYR A 203 5.78 1.43 11.76
C TYR A 203 5.59 -0.04 12.09
N VAL A 204 6.07 -0.94 11.23
CA VAL A 204 6.00 -2.39 11.46
C VAL A 204 6.72 -2.79 12.74
N ALA A 205 7.91 -2.23 13.01
CA ALA A 205 8.66 -2.51 14.24
C ALA A 205 7.89 -2.07 15.51
N LYS A 206 7.26 -0.88 15.48
CA LYS A 206 6.44 -0.38 16.60
C LYS A 206 5.20 -1.24 16.82
N ILE A 207 4.52 -1.64 15.75
CA ILE A 207 3.34 -2.51 15.81
C ILE A 207 3.71 -3.88 16.39
N LYS A 208 4.80 -4.50 15.90
CA LYS A 208 5.32 -5.78 16.43
C LYS A 208 5.60 -5.71 17.93
N ARG A 209 6.23 -4.62 18.39
CA ARG A 209 6.51 -4.41 19.82
C ARG A 209 5.24 -4.29 20.65
N ARG A 210 4.24 -3.54 20.16
CA ARG A 210 2.92 -3.41 20.81
C ARG A 210 2.22 -4.77 20.90
N TRP A 211 2.29 -5.56 19.83
CA TRP A 211 1.75 -6.92 19.80
C TRP A 211 2.39 -7.84 20.82
N GLY A 212 3.72 -7.90 20.88
CA GLY A 212 4.43 -8.72 21.87
C GLY A 212 4.09 -8.32 23.32
N THR A 213 3.95 -7.02 23.57
CA THR A 213 3.53 -6.51 24.88
C THR A 213 2.11 -6.96 25.23
N ARG A 214 1.18 -6.91 24.26
CA ARG A 214 -0.21 -7.36 24.44
C ARG A 214 -0.28 -8.86 24.71
N LYS A 215 0.35 -9.70 23.88
CA LYS A 215 0.39 -11.16 24.09
C LYS A 215 1.00 -11.53 25.44
N THR A 216 2.04 -10.82 25.88
CA THR A 216 2.64 -11.05 27.21
C THR A 216 1.64 -10.77 28.34
N ARG A 217 0.86 -9.69 28.23
CA ARG A 217 -0.20 -9.34 29.20
C ARG A 217 -1.36 -10.35 29.17
N GLU A 218 -1.81 -10.74 27.97
CA GLU A 218 -2.88 -11.74 27.79
C GLU A 218 -2.49 -13.12 28.33
N ASN A 219 -1.22 -13.52 28.19
CA ASN A 219 -0.70 -14.78 28.73
C ASN A 219 -0.40 -14.73 30.24
N SER A 220 -0.47 -13.55 30.87
CA SER A 220 -0.15 -13.32 32.29
C SER A 220 -1.25 -12.54 33.02
N PRO A 221 -2.54 -12.91 32.91
CA PRO A 221 -3.64 -12.10 33.45
C PRO A 221 -3.55 -11.91 34.98
N ASN A 222 -2.98 -12.90 35.69
CA ASN A 222 -2.84 -12.89 37.15
C ASN A 222 -1.41 -12.59 37.63
N LYS A 223 -0.47 -12.21 36.75
CA LYS A 223 0.91 -11.92 37.14
C LYS A 223 1.24 -10.47 36.86
N LYS A 224 1.31 -9.67 37.93
CA LYS A 224 1.78 -8.28 37.87
C LYS A 224 3.24 -8.23 38.30
N GLN A 225 4.10 -7.68 37.46
CA GLN A 225 5.51 -7.49 37.81
C GLN A 225 5.64 -6.29 38.76
N TYR A 226 6.30 -6.50 39.90
CA TYR A 226 6.68 -5.46 40.84
C TYR A 226 8.20 -5.33 40.86
N ASN A 227 8.70 -4.10 40.77
CA ASN A 227 10.12 -3.80 40.88
C ASN A 227 10.40 -3.38 42.33
N PHE A 228 11.27 -4.12 43.01
CA PHE A 228 11.69 -3.82 44.38
C PHE A 228 13.13 -3.33 44.39
N VAL A 229 13.39 -2.24 45.13
CA VAL A 229 14.76 -1.82 45.45
C VAL A 229 15.12 -2.48 46.78
N LEU A 230 16.01 -3.47 46.74
CA LEU A 230 16.49 -4.19 47.92
C LEU A 230 17.94 -3.81 48.18
N THR A 231 18.34 -3.74 49.45
CA THR A 231 19.75 -3.54 49.81
C THR A 231 20.59 -4.73 49.36
N ASN A 232 21.89 -4.52 49.18
CA ASN A 232 22.81 -5.57 48.74
C ASN A 232 22.80 -6.78 49.68
N ASP A 233 22.68 -6.55 50.99
CA ASP A 233 22.62 -7.61 51.98
C ASP A 233 21.36 -8.47 51.85
N VAL A 234 20.20 -7.85 51.59
CA VAL A 234 18.93 -8.56 51.36
C VAL A 234 18.98 -9.34 50.06
N ASN A 235 19.58 -8.80 49.00
CA ASN A 235 19.79 -9.54 47.75
C ASN A 235 20.69 -10.77 47.96
N ALA A 236 21.79 -10.63 48.72
CA ALA A 236 22.68 -11.75 49.04
C ALA A 236 21.98 -12.81 49.90
N ALA A 237 21.12 -12.41 50.84
CA ALA A 237 20.30 -13.33 51.63
C ALA A 237 19.28 -14.08 50.75
N LEU A 238 18.59 -13.36 49.86
CA LEU A 238 17.63 -13.95 48.91
C LEU A 238 18.32 -14.96 47.98
N ASP A 239 19.56 -14.69 47.56
CA ASP A 239 20.37 -15.61 46.76
C ASP A 239 20.71 -16.90 47.48
N LYS A 240 21.16 -16.79 48.73
CA LYS A 240 21.45 -17.97 49.56
C LYS A 240 20.19 -18.82 49.74
N LEU A 241 19.03 -18.20 49.98
CA LEU A 241 17.75 -18.91 50.09
C LEU A 241 17.36 -19.59 48.77
N ALA A 242 17.43 -18.87 47.65
CA ALA A 242 17.12 -19.42 46.33
C ALA A 242 18.01 -20.63 45.98
N GLN A 243 19.32 -20.54 46.26
CA GLN A 243 20.27 -21.63 46.05
C GLN A 243 20.02 -22.81 46.99
N GLY A 244 19.83 -22.55 48.29
CA GLY A 244 19.61 -23.58 49.31
C GLY A 244 18.36 -24.42 49.05
N TYR A 245 17.25 -23.77 48.66
CA TYR A 245 15.98 -24.44 48.39
C TYR A 245 15.80 -24.85 46.91
N LYS A 246 16.75 -24.51 46.02
CA LYS A 246 16.65 -24.74 44.57
C LYS A 246 15.37 -24.16 43.94
N LEU A 247 14.95 -22.99 44.41
CA LEU A 247 13.78 -22.27 43.90
C LEU A 247 14.20 -20.93 43.29
N SER A 248 13.38 -20.39 42.38
CA SER A 248 13.63 -19.05 41.86
C SER A 248 13.43 -17.99 42.96
N ARG A 249 14.17 -16.88 42.89
CA ARG A 249 14.03 -15.73 43.80
C ARG A 249 12.57 -15.29 43.95
N THR A 250 11.84 -15.23 42.84
CA THR A 250 10.41 -14.89 42.83
C THR A 250 9.57 -15.86 43.64
N LYS A 251 9.80 -17.17 43.49
CA LYS A 251 9.04 -18.19 44.22
C LYS A 251 9.35 -18.18 45.72
N ILE A 252 10.59 -17.89 46.10
CA ILE A 252 10.96 -17.66 47.51
C ILE A 252 10.21 -16.46 48.07
N LEU A 253 10.21 -15.31 47.37
CA LEU A 253 9.48 -14.12 47.81
C LEU A 253 7.97 -14.37 47.95
N GLU A 254 7.36 -15.03 46.96
CA GLU A 254 5.93 -15.39 47.02
C GLU A 254 5.62 -16.26 48.25
N GLN A 255 6.43 -17.29 48.50
CA GLN A 255 6.23 -18.18 49.65
C GLN A 255 6.41 -17.46 50.99
N LEU A 256 7.42 -16.60 51.12
CA LEU A 256 7.64 -15.82 52.34
C LEU A 256 6.48 -14.87 52.62
N ILE A 257 5.98 -14.17 51.58
CA ILE A 257 4.86 -13.23 51.70
C ILE A 257 3.57 -13.98 52.05
N LEU A 258 3.29 -15.10 51.36
CA LEU A 258 2.08 -15.90 51.62
C LEU A 258 2.10 -16.51 53.02
N ASN A 259 3.22 -17.10 53.42
CA ASN A 259 3.37 -17.68 54.77
C ASN A 259 3.19 -16.61 55.85
N GLU A 260 3.76 -15.42 55.67
CA GLU A 260 3.58 -14.33 56.63
C GLU A 260 2.14 -13.77 56.62
N ALA A 261 1.48 -13.69 55.47
CA ALA A 261 0.09 -13.26 55.38
C ALA A 261 -0.88 -14.25 56.07
N GLU A 262 -0.58 -15.55 56.00
CA GLU A 262 -1.37 -16.61 56.64
C GLU A 262 -1.10 -16.70 58.15
N THR A 263 0.16 -16.61 58.57
CA THR A 263 0.56 -16.87 59.95
C THR A 263 0.69 -15.60 60.82
N GLY A 264 0.94 -14.44 60.21
CA GLY A 264 1.16 -13.15 60.89
C GLY A 264 2.29 -13.17 61.93
N LEU A 265 3.20 -14.14 61.83
CA LEU A 265 4.06 -14.55 62.92
C LEU A 265 5.28 -13.64 63.03
N HIS A 266 5.91 -13.29 61.91
CA HIS A 266 7.15 -12.54 61.92
C HIS A 266 6.92 -11.03 62.05
N LEU A 267 6.01 -10.45 61.25
CA LEU A 267 5.64 -9.03 61.33
C LEU A 267 4.83 -8.74 62.59
N GLY A 268 3.94 -9.65 63.00
CA GLY A 268 3.17 -9.51 64.24
C GLY A 268 4.01 -9.60 65.51
N GLN A 269 5.15 -10.30 65.50
CA GLN A 269 6.12 -10.27 66.58
C GLN A 269 7.00 -9.01 66.55
N MET A 270 7.37 -8.53 65.36
CA MET A 270 8.13 -7.30 65.20
C MET A 270 7.36 -6.07 65.69
N LEU A 271 6.07 -5.96 65.32
CA LEU A 271 5.20 -4.85 65.72
C LEU A 271 4.87 -4.84 67.22
N ARG A 272 4.98 -5.97 67.92
CA ARG A 272 4.83 -6.06 69.39
C ARG A 272 6.09 -5.65 70.16
N LYS A 273 7.22 -5.48 69.47
CA LYS A 273 8.51 -5.07 70.06
C LYS A 273 8.86 -3.61 69.80
N LEU A 274 8.01 -2.89 69.07
CA LEU A 274 8.03 -1.44 68.90
C LEU A 274 7.12 -0.80 69.96
#